data_AF-A0A0U2W6S1-F1
#
_entry.id   AF-A0A0U2W6S1-F1
#
_cell.length_a   1.000
_cell.length_b   1.000
_cell.length_c   1.000
_cell.angle_alpha   90.00
_cell.angle_beta   90.00
_cell.angle_gamma   90.00
#
_symmetry.space_group_name_H-M   'P 1'
#
loop_
_entity.id
_entity.type
_entity.pdbx_description
1 polymer ?
#
loop_
_entity_poly.entity_id
_entity_poly.type
_entity_poly.pdbx_seq_one_letter_code
_entity_poly.pdbx_strand_id
1 'polypeptide(L)' 'MGLWSKEQLRQFIKENNLVTAQDAQNALKELFAETIQEMLEAEMDTHLGYEKNDVKNKLI' A
#
# COMPACT_ATOMS: atom_id res chain seq x y z
N MET A 1 -5.61 12.71 -16.23
CA MET A 1 -5.37 11.25 -16.28
C MET A 1 -5.91 10.66 -14.98
N GLY A 2 -6.61 9.54 -15.04
CA GLY A 2 -7.04 8.84 -13.82
C GLY A 2 -5.85 8.19 -13.14
N LEU A 3 -5.92 8.02 -11.81
CA LEU A 3 -4.90 7.31 -11.03
C LEU A 3 -4.65 5.89 -11.54
N TRP A 4 -5.66 5.28 -12.18
CA TRP A 4 -5.60 3.94 -12.75
C TRP A 4 -6.09 3.88 -14.19
N SER A 5 -5.55 2.92 -14.92
CA SER A 5 -6.07 2.52 -16.24
C SER A 5 -7.41 1.78 -16.10
N LYS A 6 -8.13 1.66 -17.22
CA LYS A 6 -9.38 0.89 -17.25
C LYS A 6 -9.15 -0.60 -16.99
N GLU A 7 -8.01 -1.16 -17.41
CA GLU A 7 -7.66 -2.55 -17.09
C GLU A 7 -7.43 -2.74 -15.59
N GLN A 8 -6.67 -1.83 -14.95
CA GLN A 8 -6.37 -1.89 -13.51
C GLN A 8 -7.66 -1.81 -12.67
N LEU A 9 -8.57 -0.90 -13.03
CA LEU A 9 -9.87 -0.79 -12.38
C LEU A 9 -10.71 -2.08 -12.49
N ARG A 10 -10.70 -2.73 -13.66
CA ARG A 10 -11.44 -3.99 -13.86
C ARG A 10 -10.84 -5.13 -13.05
N GLN A 11 -9.52 -5.22 -12.95
CA GLN A 11 -8.85 -6.19 -12.08
C GLN A 11 -9.20 -5.95 -10.62
N PHE A 12 -9.08 -4.71 -10.15
CA PHE A 12 -9.40 -4.33 -8.77
C PHE A 12 -10.86 -4.66 -8.39
N ILE A 13 -11.82 -4.39 -9.28
CA ILE A 13 -13.24 -4.74 -9.07
C ILE A 13 -13.44 -6.25 -8.96
N LYS A 14 -12.74 -7.04 -9.79
CA LYS A 14 -12.89 -8.49 -9.83
C LYS A 14 -12.22 -9.17 -8.63
N GLU A 15 -11.04 -8.71 -8.23
CA GLU A 15 -10.25 -9.26 -7.13
C GLU A 15 -10.90 -8.99 -5.77
N ASN A 16 -11.43 -7.77 -5.57
CA ASN A 16 -12.13 -7.41 -4.34
C ASN A 16 -13.62 -7.78 -4.36
N ASN A 17 -14.08 -8.48 -5.41
CA ASN A 17 -15.47 -8.90 -5.61
C ASN A 17 -16.47 -7.77 -5.34
N LEU A 18 -16.22 -6.59 -5.92
CA LEU A 18 -17.02 -5.39 -5.67
C LEU A 18 -18.35 -5.49 -6.42
N VAL A 19 -19.41 -5.87 -5.70
CA VAL A 19 -20.76 -6.03 -6.27
C VAL A 19 -21.64 -4.83 -5.94
N THR A 20 -21.44 -4.22 -4.76
CA THR A 20 -22.24 -3.08 -4.30
C THR A 20 -21.42 -1.80 -4.16
N ALA A 21 -22.12 -0.66 -4.08
CA ALA A 21 -21.50 0.63 -3.78
C ALA A 21 -20.82 0.63 -2.39
N GLN A 22 -21.32 -0.17 -1.45
CA GLN A 22 -20.71 -0.30 -0.12
C GLN A 22 -19.39 -1.07 -0.18
N ASP A 23 -19.33 -2.13 -0.97
CA ASP A 23 -18.08 -2.90 -1.16
C ASP A 23 -17.01 -2.00 -1.79
N ALA A 24 -17.39 -1.25 -2.83
CA ALA A 24 -16.49 -0.29 -3.47
C ALA A 24 -15.98 0.78 -2.49
N GLN A 25 -16.87 1.30 -1.62
CA GLN A 25 -16.47 2.25 -0.59
C GLN A 25 -15.49 1.62 0.43
N ASN A 26 -15.74 0.38 0.84
CA ASN A 26 -14.90 -0.31 1.81
C ASN A 26 -13.52 -0.60 1.23
N ALA A 27 -13.44 -1.13 0.00
CA ALA A 27 -12.16 -1.38 -0.66
C ALA A 27 -11.33 -0.11 -0.88
N LEU A 28 -11.99 1.03 -1.16
CA LEU A 28 -11.30 2.32 -1.24
C LEU A 28 -10.80 2.81 0.12
N LYS A 29 -11.53 2.55 1.22
CA LYS A 29 -11.08 2.87 2.57
C LYS A 29 -9.88 2.02 2.98
N GLU A 30 -9.88 0.73 2.64
CA GLU A 30 -8.77 -0.18 2.90
C GLU A 30 -7.52 0.27 2.14
N LEU A 31 -7.63 0.50 0.83
CA LEU A 31 -6.51 1.02 0.02
C LEU A 31 -5.96 2.35 0.58
N PHE A 32 -6.84 3.23 1.05
CA PHE A 32 -6.44 4.49 1.64
C PHE A 32 -5.67 4.30 2.95
N ALA A 33 -6.12 3.38 3.81
CA ALA A 33 -5.43 3.03 5.04
C ALA A 33 -4.06 2.40 4.76
N GLU A 34 -3.97 1.46 3.82
CA GLU A 34 -2.71 0.85 3.38
C GLU A 34 -1.73 1.90 2.84
N THR A 35 -2.22 2.85 2.03
CA THR A 35 -1.40 3.93 1.50
C THR A 35 -0.80 4.78 2.63
N ILE A 36 -1.59 5.14 3.65
CA ILE A 36 -1.08 5.90 4.80
C ILE A 36 -0.07 5.07 5.58
N GLN A 37 -0.32 3.78 5.78
CA GLN A 37 0.59 2.90 6.50
C GLN A 37 1.94 2.81 5.77
N GLU A 38 1.94 2.57 4.46
CA GLU A 38 3.15 2.57 3.63
C GLU A 38 3.89 3.91 3.68
N MET A 39 3.17 5.03 3.67
CA MET A 39 3.81 6.34 3.84
C MET A 39 4.52 6.46 5.21
N LEU A 40 3.86 6.01 6.28
CA LEU A 40 4.44 6.05 7.63
C LEU A 40 5.62 5.07 7.77
N GLU A 41 5.53 3.88 7.18
CA GLU A 41 6.62 2.89 7.17
C GLU A 41 7.82 3.41 6.37
N ALA A 42 7.59 3.98 5.19
CA ALA A 42 8.64 4.60 4.38
C ALA A 42 9.30 5.78 5.11
N GLU A 43 8.51 6.60 5.83
CA GLU A 43 9.03 7.67 6.68
C GLU A 43 9.88 7.12 7.84
N MET A 44 9.46 6.04 8.50
CA MET A 44 10.27 5.39 9.54
C MET A 44 11.58 4.80 8.99
N ASP A 45 11.54 4.15 7.83
CA ASP A 45 12.73 3.59 7.17
C ASP A 45 13.71 4.71 6.74
N THR A 46 13.21 5.87 6.31
CA THR A 46 14.06 7.04 5.99
C THR A 46 14.56 7.79 7.23
N HIS A 47 13.81 7.84 8.33
CA HIS A 47 14.24 8.53 9.55
C HIS A 47 15.20 7.72 10.41
N LEU A 48 15.18 6.38 10.30
CA LEU A 48 16.08 5.51 11.07
C LEU A 48 17.43 5.27 10.39
N GLY A 49 17.62 5.64 9.12
CA GLY A 49 18.93 5.62 8.45
C GLY A 49 19.67 4.28 8.42
N TYR A 50 19.02 3.21 8.87
CA TYR A 50 19.52 1.85 8.84
C TYR A 50 18.51 1.03 8.07
N GLU A 51 18.86 0.72 6.82
CA GLU A 51 18.19 -0.33 6.08
C GLU A 51 18.03 -1.54 6.99
N LYS A 52 16.81 -2.03 7.05
CA LYS A 52 16.31 -3.14 7.87
C LYS A 52 16.95 -4.47 7.43
N ASN A 53 18.29 -4.55 7.33
CA ASN A 53 19.12 -5.71 7.01
C ASN A 53 20.64 -5.45 7.17
N ASP A 54 21.11 -4.39 7.85
CA ASP A 54 22.56 -4.26 8.14
C ASP A 54 22.98 -5.13 9.34
N VAL A 55 22.91 -6.45 9.15
CA VAL A 55 23.47 -7.45 10.07
C VAL A 55 24.98 -7.62 9.85
N LYS A 56 25.59 -6.84 8.94
CA LYS A 56 27.03 -6.96 8.62
C LYS A 56 27.94 -6.26 9.64
N ASN A 57 27.40 -5.46 10.55
CA ASN A 57 28.21 -4.72 11.52
C ASN A 57 28.22 -5.30 12.95
N LYS A 58 28.00 -6.61 13.11
CA LYS A 58 28.19 -7.34 14.39
C LYS A 58 29.49 -8.16 14.43
N LEU A 59 30.57 -7.62 13.87
CA LEU A 59 31.92 -8.18 14.02
C LEU A 59 32.90 -7.08 14.43
N ILE A 60 32.78 -6.62 15.69
CA ILE A 60 33.89 -6.09 16.46
C ILE A 60 33.71 -6.56 17.90
#